data_AF-A0A965K644-F1
#
_entry.id   AF-A0A965K644-F1
#
_cell.length_a   1.000
_cell.length_b   1.000
_cell.length_c   1.000
_cell.angle_alpha   90.00
_cell.angle_beta   90.00
_cell.angle_gamma   90.00
#
_symmetry.space_group_name_H-M   'P 1'
#
loop_
_entity.id
_entity.type
_entity.pdbx_description
1 polymer ?
#
loop_
_entity_poly.entity_id
_entity_poly.type
_entity_poly.pdbx_seq_one_letter_code
_entity_poly.pdbx_strand_id
1 'polypeptide(L)'
;AMVLTLMLPLRAIYRLHDVINQYHIDNMCKIILATGSMVGYAYATEFFIAAYSGNPYEKFAFINRAFGQYAWAYWIMVSCNVITPQLFWFKKVRENHSLVWIICLFVNVGMWFERFVITVTSLANDYLPSSWGYYSPTIVDIFTFFGTFGFFSVLFLLFVRFLPLLPMAEVKMVSPHANPHAH
;
A
#
# COMPACT_ATOMS: atom_id res chain seq x y z
N ALA A 1 -3.75 0.49 2.94
CA ALA A 1 -3.25 1.88 2.87
C ALA A 1 -4.24 2.84 2.19
N MET A 2 -4.76 2.50 0.99
CA MET A 2 -5.74 3.34 0.25
C MET A 2 -6.95 3.86 1.05
N VAL A 3 -7.51 3.03 1.94
CA VAL A 3 -8.66 3.46 2.76
C VAL A 3 -8.29 4.62 3.69
N LEU A 4 -7.13 4.56 4.36
CA LEU A 4 -6.67 5.66 5.21
C LEU A 4 -6.34 6.93 4.41
N THR A 5 -5.81 6.79 3.19
CA THR A 5 -5.51 7.97 2.34
C THR A 5 -6.76 8.73 1.92
N LEU A 6 -7.90 8.06 1.80
CA LEU A 6 -9.21 8.68 1.48
C LEU A 6 -9.97 9.11 2.74
N MET A 7 -9.93 8.29 3.79
CA MET A 7 -10.69 8.53 5.02
C MET A 7 -10.18 9.75 5.81
N LEU A 8 -8.85 9.97 5.86
CA LEU A 8 -8.26 11.10 6.58
C LEU A 8 -8.69 12.48 6.03
N PRO A 9 -8.62 12.76 4.70
CA PRO A 9 -9.12 14.02 4.16
C PRO A 9 -10.65 14.11 4.26
N LEU A 10 -11.40 13.01 4.05
CA LEU A 10 -12.86 13.02 4.22
C LEU A 10 -13.27 13.37 5.65
N ARG A 11 -12.56 12.85 6.66
CA ARG A 11 -12.79 13.18 8.06
C ARG A 11 -12.61 14.66 8.33
N ALA A 12 -11.59 15.29 7.75
CA ALA A 12 -11.32 16.71 7.91
C ALA A 12 -12.35 17.59 7.18
N ILE A 13 -12.76 17.21 5.97
CA ILE A 13 -13.72 17.99 5.14
C ILE A 13 -15.14 17.92 5.71
N TYR A 14 -15.61 16.73 6.05
CA TYR A 14 -16.97 16.50 6.56
C TYR A 14 -17.08 16.57 8.09
N ARG A 15 -16.00 16.92 8.79
CA ARG A 15 -15.93 17.05 10.26
C ARG A 15 -16.44 15.81 11.02
N LEU A 16 -16.15 14.61 10.50
CA LEU A 16 -16.62 13.33 11.06
C LEU A 16 -15.80 12.83 12.26
N HIS A 17 -15.34 13.75 13.11
CA HIS A 17 -14.45 13.42 14.23
C HIS A 17 -15.11 12.51 15.27
N ASP A 18 -16.41 12.65 15.47
CA ASP A 18 -17.17 11.91 16.49
C ASP A 18 -17.46 10.46 16.07
N VAL A 19 -17.57 10.20 14.76
CA VAL A 19 -17.80 8.84 14.25
C VAL A 19 -16.48 8.13 13.98
N ILE A 20 -15.54 8.81 13.33
CA ILE A 20 -14.22 8.26 13.02
C ILE A 20 -13.25 8.69 14.12
N ASN A 21 -13.28 7.95 15.22
CA ASN A 21 -12.42 8.21 16.36
C ASN A 21 -10.95 7.76 16.12
N GLN A 22 -10.02 8.27 16.93
CA GLN A 22 -8.59 7.93 16.87
C GLN A 22 -8.33 6.42 17.02
N TYR A 23 -9.17 5.73 17.77
CA TYR A 23 -9.11 4.29 17.96
C TYR A 23 -9.19 3.52 16.62
N HIS A 24 -10.07 3.94 15.70
CA HIS A 24 -10.19 3.30 14.38
C HIS A 24 -8.91 3.48 13.56
N ILE A 25 -8.34 4.68 13.58
CA ILE A 25 -7.10 4.99 12.86
C ILE A 25 -5.93 4.18 13.44
N ASP A 26 -5.80 4.12 14.77
CA ASP A 26 -4.76 3.35 15.45
C ASP A 26 -4.83 1.86 15.11
N ASN A 27 -6.03 1.27 15.13
CA ASN A 27 -6.23 -0.13 14.76
C ASN A 27 -5.93 -0.40 13.29
N MET A 28 -6.35 0.48 12.38
CA MET A 28 -6.00 0.36 10.97
C MET A 28 -4.49 0.45 10.74
N CYS A 29 -3.79 1.33 11.46
CA CYS A 29 -2.32 1.42 11.39
C CYS A 29 -1.65 0.12 11.87
N LYS A 30 -2.17 -0.52 12.92
CA LYS A 30 -1.67 -1.83 13.39
C LYS A 30 -1.90 -2.94 12.38
N ILE A 31 -3.03 -2.94 11.67
CA ILE A 31 -3.29 -3.91 10.59
C ILE A 31 -2.29 -3.71 9.45
N ILE A 32 -2.01 -2.45 9.07
CA ILE A 32 -1.00 -2.14 8.05
C ILE A 32 0.40 -2.56 8.51
N LEU A 33 0.74 -2.35 9.77
CA LEU A 33 2.00 -2.82 10.35
C LEU A 33 2.12 -4.35 10.25
N ALA A 34 1.07 -5.07 10.67
CA ALA A 34 1.07 -6.53 10.65
C ALA A 34 1.22 -7.09 9.22
N THR A 35 0.41 -6.60 8.30
CA THR A 35 0.48 -7.01 6.88
C THR A 35 1.81 -6.61 6.23
N GLY A 36 2.34 -5.41 6.53
CA GLY A 36 3.66 -4.98 6.07
C GLY A 36 4.80 -5.87 6.57
N SER A 37 4.74 -6.31 7.85
CA SER A 37 5.72 -7.26 8.39
C SER A 37 5.64 -8.64 7.74
N MET A 38 4.44 -9.11 7.38
CA MET A 38 4.23 -10.36 6.65
C MET A 38 4.82 -10.29 5.24
N VAL A 39 4.61 -9.18 4.53
CA VAL A 39 5.23 -8.96 3.20
C VAL A 39 6.75 -8.87 3.31
N GLY A 40 7.28 -8.16 4.31
CA GLY A 40 8.72 -8.10 4.57
C GLY A 40 9.32 -9.48 4.85
N TYR A 41 8.60 -10.33 5.59
CA TYR A 41 9.01 -11.72 5.79
C TYR A 41 9.05 -12.52 4.47
N ALA A 42 8.03 -12.39 3.62
CA ALA A 42 8.01 -13.04 2.31
C ALA A 42 9.23 -12.65 1.46
N TYR A 43 9.57 -11.36 1.39
CA TYR A 43 10.78 -10.91 0.67
C TYR A 43 12.07 -11.49 1.24
N ALA A 44 12.18 -11.59 2.57
CA ALA A 44 13.36 -12.22 3.20
C ALA A 44 13.45 -13.71 2.86
N THR A 45 12.32 -14.42 2.84
CA THR A 45 12.28 -15.84 2.45
C THR A 45 12.61 -16.05 0.97
N GLU A 46 12.16 -15.16 0.08
CA GLU A 46 12.50 -15.20 -1.35
C GLU A 46 14.02 -15.06 -1.55
N PHE A 47 14.65 -14.09 -0.88
CA PHE A 47 16.10 -13.92 -0.95
C PHE A 47 16.86 -15.12 -0.37
N PHE A 48 16.35 -15.69 0.74
CA PHE A 48 16.94 -16.88 1.35
C PHE A 48 16.85 -18.11 0.44
N ILE A 49 15.68 -18.37 -0.16
CA ILE A 49 15.48 -19.49 -1.07
C ILE A 49 16.35 -19.32 -2.31
N ALA A 50 16.45 -18.12 -2.89
CA ALA A 50 17.32 -17.86 -4.03
C ALA A 50 18.80 -18.11 -3.73
N ALA A 51 19.25 -17.83 -2.50
CA ALA A 51 20.60 -18.15 -2.05
C ALA A 51 20.81 -19.64 -1.79
N TYR A 52 19.79 -20.34 -1.28
CA TYR A 52 19.84 -21.76 -0.90
C TYR A 52 19.64 -22.72 -2.09
N SER A 53 18.80 -22.36 -3.07
CA SER A 53 18.37 -23.18 -4.21
C SER A 53 19.53 -23.66 -5.09
N GLY A 54 20.65 -22.94 -5.12
CA GLY A 54 21.83 -23.32 -5.91
C GLY A 54 21.64 -23.21 -7.43
N ASN A 55 20.45 -22.84 -7.91
CA ASN A 55 20.19 -22.59 -9.31
C ASN A 55 20.84 -21.27 -9.77
N PRO A 56 21.78 -21.29 -10.74
CA PRO A 56 22.46 -20.09 -11.21
C PRO A 56 21.50 -19.05 -11.80
N TYR A 57 20.37 -19.47 -12.39
CA TYR A 57 19.38 -18.55 -12.96
C TYR A 57 18.58 -17.79 -11.88
N GLU A 58 18.17 -18.46 -10.80
CA GLU A 58 17.47 -17.80 -9.69
C GLU A 58 18.41 -16.84 -8.94
N LYS A 59 19.65 -17.27 -8.70
CA LYS A 59 20.67 -16.42 -8.09
C LYS A 59 20.96 -15.18 -8.94
N PHE A 60 21.07 -15.36 -10.27
CA PHE A 60 21.24 -14.24 -11.19
C PHE A 60 20.04 -13.29 -11.19
N ALA A 61 18.81 -13.81 -11.22
CA ALA A 61 17.60 -13.00 -11.19
C ALA A 61 17.50 -12.12 -9.91
N PHE A 62 17.84 -12.66 -8.75
CA PHE A 62 17.81 -11.89 -7.50
C PHE A 62 18.96 -10.89 -7.37
N ILE A 63 20.17 -11.23 -7.83
CA ILE A 63 21.28 -10.26 -7.90
C ILE A 63 20.93 -9.11 -8.85
N ASN A 64 20.32 -9.42 -10.00
CA ASN A 64 19.90 -8.43 -10.97
C ASN A 64 18.73 -7.56 -10.47
N ARG A 65 17.85 -8.09 -9.62
CA ARG A 65 16.86 -7.26 -8.91
C ARG A 65 17.51 -6.24 -7.97
N ALA A 66 18.56 -6.62 -7.25
CA ALA A 66 19.22 -5.76 -6.26
C ALA A 66 20.24 -4.77 -6.86
N PHE A 67 20.97 -5.17 -7.90
CA PHE A 67 22.10 -4.41 -8.48
C PHE A 67 21.98 -4.15 -10.00
N GLY A 68 20.93 -4.67 -10.64
CA GLY A 68 20.73 -4.52 -12.08
C GLY A 68 20.06 -3.23 -12.51
N GLN A 69 19.54 -3.24 -13.74
CA GLN A 69 18.95 -2.08 -14.40
C GLN A 69 17.73 -1.49 -13.66
N TYR A 70 17.06 -2.28 -12.83
CA TYR A 70 15.89 -1.89 -12.03
C TYR A 70 16.16 -1.85 -10.52
N ALA A 71 17.44 -1.77 -10.10
CA ALA A 71 17.81 -1.70 -8.69
C ALA A 71 17.08 -0.55 -7.97
N TRP A 72 16.96 0.61 -8.60
CA TRP A 72 16.24 1.76 -8.06
C TRP A 72 14.78 1.43 -7.68
N ALA A 73 14.07 0.67 -8.51
CA ALA A 73 12.69 0.27 -8.26
C ALA A 73 12.59 -0.74 -7.10
N TYR A 74 13.55 -1.68 -7.03
CA TYR A 74 13.63 -2.64 -5.93
C TYR A 74 13.91 -1.96 -4.58
N TRP A 75 14.87 -1.03 -4.51
CA TRP A 75 15.17 -0.32 -3.27
C TRP A 75 14.03 0.60 -2.82
N ILE A 76 13.31 1.23 -3.77
CA ILE A 76 12.09 1.99 -3.46
C ILE A 76 10.99 1.07 -2.93
N MET A 77 10.78 -0.10 -3.52
CA MET A 77 9.82 -1.10 -3.04
C MET A 77 10.16 -1.53 -1.60
N VAL A 78 11.41 -1.95 -1.34
CA VAL A 78 11.82 -2.42 -0.01
C VAL A 78 11.71 -1.30 1.03
N SER A 79 12.16 -0.08 0.71
CA SER A 79 12.04 1.03 1.65
C SER A 79 10.57 1.39 1.94
N CYS A 80 9.71 1.48 0.93
CA CYS A 80 8.31 1.86 1.10
C CYS A 80 7.44 0.78 1.74
N ASN A 81 7.71 -0.51 1.49
CA ASN A 81 6.90 -1.60 2.04
C ASN A 81 7.46 -2.18 3.34
N VAL A 82 8.77 -2.17 3.54
CA VAL A 82 9.40 -2.79 4.72
C VAL A 82 9.78 -1.75 5.76
N ILE A 83 10.33 -0.59 5.37
CA ILE A 83 10.80 0.41 6.35
C ILE A 83 9.66 1.32 6.78
N THR A 84 8.88 1.84 5.83
CA THR A 84 7.84 2.85 6.11
C THR A 84 6.75 2.35 7.07
N PRO A 85 6.21 1.11 6.97
CA PRO A 85 5.23 0.62 7.94
C PRO A 85 5.81 0.42 9.34
N GLN A 86 7.11 0.16 9.50
CA GLN A 86 7.72 -0.06 10.82
C GLN A 86 7.70 1.19 11.69
N LEU A 87 7.57 2.38 11.08
CA LEU A 87 7.35 3.63 11.81
C LEU A 87 6.05 3.61 12.63
N PHE A 88 5.07 2.76 12.27
CA PHE A 88 3.84 2.58 13.05
C PHE A 88 4.01 1.81 14.37
N TRP A 89 5.21 1.28 14.68
CA TRP A 89 5.51 0.82 16.04
C TRP A 89 5.44 1.95 17.06
N PHE A 90 5.82 3.17 16.65
CA PHE A 90 5.81 4.33 17.52
C PHE A 90 4.41 4.91 17.65
N LYS A 91 3.86 4.89 18.87
CA LYS A 91 2.54 5.47 19.17
C LYS A 91 2.45 6.95 18.75
N LYS A 92 3.53 7.72 18.92
CA LYS A 92 3.64 9.12 18.51
C LYS A 92 3.40 9.34 17.01
N VAL A 93 3.78 8.37 16.17
CA VAL A 93 3.57 8.44 14.70
C VAL A 93 2.12 8.12 14.36
N ARG A 94 1.50 7.14 15.04
CA ARG A 94 0.10 6.76 14.82
C ARG A 94 -0.91 7.80 15.30
N GLU A 95 -0.55 8.59 16.32
CA GLU A 95 -1.39 9.68 16.83
C GLU A 95 -1.36 10.93 15.93
N ASN A 96 -0.36 11.07 15.05
CA ASN A 96 -0.24 12.20 14.13
C ASN A 96 -0.87 11.90 12.76
N HIS A 97 -2.07 12.44 12.52
CA HIS A 97 -2.85 12.26 11.29
C HIS A 97 -2.08 12.59 10.01
N SER A 98 -1.30 13.68 10.00
CA SER A 98 -0.55 14.10 8.82
C SER A 98 0.56 13.11 8.49
N LEU A 99 1.26 12.58 9.52
CA LEU A 99 2.27 11.55 9.32
C LEU A 99 1.66 10.23 8.83
N VAL A 100 0.54 9.81 9.42
CA VAL A 100 -0.18 8.61 8.97
C VAL A 100 -0.57 8.74 7.50
N TRP A 101 -1.07 9.90 7.07
CA TRP A 101 -1.45 10.14 5.67
C TRP A 101 -0.26 10.02 4.72
N ILE A 102 0.87 10.66 5.04
CA ILE A 102 2.10 10.61 4.24
C ILE A 102 2.64 9.17 4.17
N ILE A 103 2.69 8.45 5.29
CA ILE A 103 3.13 7.06 5.35
C ILE A 103 2.24 6.17 4.48
N CYS A 104 0.92 6.37 4.51
CA CYS A 104 0.01 5.59 3.67
C CYS A 104 0.18 5.85 2.17
N LEU A 105 0.56 7.07 1.76
CA LEU A 105 0.92 7.36 0.36
C LEU A 105 2.16 6.59 -0.06
N PHE A 106 3.22 6.60 0.76
CA PHE A 106 4.42 5.81 0.50
C PHE A 106 4.12 4.32 0.38
N VAL A 107 3.29 3.76 1.26
CA VAL A 107 2.89 2.35 1.18
C VAL A 107 2.13 2.06 -0.11
N ASN A 108 1.20 2.92 -0.55
CA ASN A 108 0.51 2.70 -1.83
C ASN A 108 1.49 2.72 -3.03
N VAL A 109 2.45 3.65 -3.03
CA VAL A 109 3.50 3.71 -4.06
C VAL A 109 4.39 2.46 -4.01
N GLY A 110 4.79 2.02 -2.81
CA GLY A 110 5.57 0.81 -2.60
C GLY A 110 4.88 -0.45 -3.11
N MET A 111 3.58 -0.61 -2.85
CA MET A 111 2.80 -1.76 -3.35
C MET A 111 2.66 -1.75 -4.88
N TRP A 112 2.63 -0.57 -5.51
CA TRP A 112 2.68 -0.48 -6.97
C TRP A 112 4.05 -0.91 -7.51
N PHE A 113 5.14 -0.44 -6.89
CA PHE A 113 6.49 -0.86 -7.24
C PHE A 113 6.72 -2.35 -7.00
N GLU A 114 6.08 -2.96 -6.00
CA GLU A 114 6.12 -4.42 -5.82
C GLU A 114 5.62 -5.15 -7.07
N ARG A 115 4.47 -4.75 -7.60
CA ARG A 115 3.90 -5.39 -8.80
C ARG A 115 4.75 -5.12 -10.04
N PHE A 116 5.27 -3.91 -10.17
CA PHE A 116 6.21 -3.56 -11.24
C PHE A 116 7.49 -4.40 -11.18
N VAL A 117 8.10 -4.53 -10.00
CA VAL A 117 9.35 -5.27 -9.82
C VAL A 117 9.13 -6.76 -10.08
N ILE A 118 8.10 -7.38 -9.50
CA ILE A 118 7.85 -8.81 -9.69
C ILE A 118 7.62 -9.16 -11.17
N THR A 119 6.89 -8.33 -11.91
CA THR A 119 6.54 -8.62 -13.31
C THR A 119 7.65 -8.20 -14.29
N VAL A 120 8.04 -6.92 -14.28
CA VAL A 120 8.93 -6.35 -15.29
C VAL A 120 10.37 -6.84 -15.13
N THR A 121 10.88 -6.93 -13.90
CA THR A 121 12.29 -7.35 -13.73
C THR A 121 12.50 -8.82 -14.06
N SER A 122 11.51 -9.66 -13.78
CA SER A 122 11.53 -11.08 -14.12
C SER A 122 11.40 -11.32 -15.62
N LEU A 123 10.65 -10.49 -16.34
CA LEU A 123 10.51 -10.61 -17.80
C LEU A 123 11.66 -9.96 -18.57
N ALA A 124 12.23 -8.88 -18.04
CA ALA A 124 13.29 -8.11 -18.72
C ALA A 124 14.60 -8.90 -18.87
N ASN A 125 14.89 -9.81 -17.93
CA ASN A 125 16.08 -10.65 -17.97
C ASN A 125 15.69 -12.10 -17.72
N ASP A 126 15.17 -12.73 -18.77
CA ASP A 126 14.77 -14.14 -18.78
C ASP A 126 15.96 -15.07 -19.10
N TYR A 127 15.70 -16.37 -19.25
CA TYR A 127 16.70 -17.42 -19.46
C TYR A 127 17.70 -17.16 -20.60
N LEU A 128 17.27 -16.52 -21.71
CA LEU A 128 18.14 -16.22 -22.85
C LEU A 128 18.68 -14.78 -22.81
N PRO A 129 20.02 -14.58 -22.79
CA PRO A 129 20.62 -13.25 -22.84
C PRO A 129 20.27 -12.42 -24.08
N SER A 130 19.96 -13.08 -25.21
CA SER A 130 19.58 -12.41 -26.45
C SER A 130 18.22 -11.70 -26.38
N SER A 131 17.37 -12.09 -25.42
CA SER A 131 16.02 -11.54 -25.25
C SER A 131 15.95 -10.45 -24.18
N TRP A 132 17.10 -10.04 -23.62
CA TRP A 132 17.13 -9.04 -22.57
C TRP A 132 16.78 -7.65 -23.11
N GLY A 133 15.90 -6.95 -22.42
CA GLY A 133 15.39 -5.66 -22.86
C GLY A 133 15.02 -4.76 -21.70
N TYR A 134 15.04 -3.45 -21.96
CA TYR A 134 14.58 -2.45 -21.00
C TYR A 134 13.17 -1.98 -21.36
N TYR A 135 12.28 -2.02 -20.38
CA TYR A 135 10.92 -1.52 -20.48
C TYR A 135 10.93 -0.02 -20.18
N SER A 136 10.72 0.78 -21.21
CA SER A 136 10.45 2.21 -21.08
C SER A 136 8.96 2.44 -21.26
N PRO A 137 8.22 2.90 -20.24
CA PRO A 137 6.79 3.15 -20.37
C PRO A 137 6.54 4.24 -21.40
N THR A 138 5.58 4.01 -22.28
CA THR A 138 5.17 5.00 -23.25
C THR A 138 4.31 6.08 -22.60
N ILE A 139 4.16 7.21 -23.29
CA ILE A 139 3.28 8.29 -22.86
C ILE A 139 1.84 7.78 -22.67
N VAL A 140 1.39 6.84 -23.51
CA VAL A 140 0.06 6.24 -23.41
C VAL A 140 -0.10 5.46 -22.11
N ASP A 141 0.89 4.65 -21.72
CA ASP A 141 0.85 3.87 -20.47
C ASP A 141 0.70 4.78 -19.24
N ILE A 142 1.44 5.89 -19.24
CA ILE A 142 1.38 6.89 -18.16
C ILE A 142 0.00 7.55 -18.12
N PHE A 143 -0.54 7.99 -19.27
CA PHE A 143 -1.86 8.61 -19.32
C PHE A 143 -2.97 7.64 -18.94
N THR A 144 -2.90 6.38 -19.36
CA THR A 144 -3.87 5.37 -18.96
C THR A 144 -3.82 5.15 -17.45
N PHE A 145 -2.62 5.07 -16.85
CA PHE A 145 -2.48 4.96 -15.40
C PHE A 145 -3.09 6.15 -14.66
N PHE A 146 -2.75 7.39 -15.00
CA PHE A 146 -3.36 8.58 -14.40
C PHE A 146 -4.86 8.68 -14.69
N GLY A 147 -5.31 8.22 -15.87
CA GLY A 147 -6.71 8.12 -16.24
C GLY A 147 -7.51 7.23 -15.29
N THR A 148 -6.94 6.10 -14.85
CA THR A 148 -7.61 5.24 -13.84
C THR A 148 -7.79 5.94 -12.49
N PHE A 149 -6.81 6.73 -12.03
CA PHE A 149 -6.98 7.54 -10.81
C PHE A 149 -8.06 8.61 -10.97
N GLY A 150 -8.10 9.27 -12.13
CA GLY A 150 -9.15 10.25 -12.44
C GLY A 150 -10.54 9.62 -12.44
N PHE A 151 -10.69 8.49 -13.14
CA PHE A 151 -11.95 7.76 -13.20
C PHE A 151 -12.41 7.27 -11.83
N PHE A 152 -11.50 6.66 -11.05
CA PHE A 152 -11.77 6.26 -9.67
C PHE A 152 -12.22 7.44 -8.81
N SER A 153 -11.52 8.57 -8.88
CA SER A 153 -11.82 9.75 -8.08
C SER A 153 -13.18 10.36 -8.45
N VAL A 154 -13.53 10.40 -9.74
CA VAL A 154 -14.84 10.88 -10.22
C VAL A 154 -15.97 10.00 -9.67
N LEU A 155 -15.86 8.68 -9.82
CA LEU A 155 -16.87 7.75 -9.31
C LEU A 155 -16.96 7.79 -7.78
N PHE A 156 -15.82 7.89 -7.10
CA PHE A 156 -15.78 8.00 -5.64
C PHE A 156 -16.44 9.28 -5.15
N LEU A 157 -16.14 10.44 -5.74
CA LEU A 157 -16.79 11.70 -5.37
C LEU A 157 -18.28 11.70 -5.68
N LEU A 158 -18.69 11.04 -6.77
CA LEU A 158 -20.10 10.84 -7.11
C LEU A 158 -20.79 10.00 -6.03
N PHE A 159 -20.18 8.89 -5.61
CA PHE A 159 -20.67 8.06 -4.51
C PHE A 159 -20.83 8.87 -3.21
N VAL A 160 -19.82 9.64 -2.82
CA VAL A 160 -19.84 10.51 -1.63
C VAL A 160 -20.97 11.54 -1.68
N ARG A 161 -21.33 12.02 -2.88
CA ARG A 161 -22.37 13.04 -3.07
C ARG A 161 -23.79 12.48 -3.09
N PHE A 162 -24.01 11.31 -3.70
CA PHE A 162 -25.35 10.76 -3.91
C PHE A 162 -25.77 9.71 -2.88
N LEU A 163 -24.82 9.07 -2.19
CA LEU A 163 -25.09 7.99 -1.24
C LEU A 163 -24.58 8.35 0.16
N PRO A 164 -25.20 7.81 1.23
CA PRO A 164 -24.73 8.03 2.59
C PRO A 164 -23.35 7.39 2.78
N LEU A 165 -22.38 8.21 3.22
CA LEU A 165 -20.99 7.83 3.48
C LEU A 165 -20.82 6.72 4.53
N LEU A 166 -21.78 6.61 5.45
CA LEU A 166 -21.73 5.69 6.59
C LEU A 166 -23.04 4.89 6.66
N PRO A 167 -22.97 3.60 7.00
CA PRO A 167 -24.15 2.77 7.21
C PRO A 167 -24.86 3.21 8.50
N MET A 168 -25.84 4.12 8.36
CA MET A 168 -26.56 4.70 9.51
C MET A 168 -27.30 3.64 10.36
N ALA A 169 -27.67 2.50 9.77
CA ALA A 169 -28.31 1.40 10.50
C ALA A 169 -27.36 0.74 11.51
N GLU A 170 -26.14 0.42 11.08
CA GLU A 170 -25.13 -0.24 11.93
C GLU A 170 -24.60 0.71 13.02
N VAL A 171 -24.33 1.97 12.65
CA VAL A 171 -23.85 2.98 13.61
C VAL A 171 -24.87 3.20 14.74
N LYS A 172 -26.17 3.15 14.43
CA LYS A 172 -27.23 3.26 15.46
C LYS A 172 -27.28 2.03 16.37
N MET A 173 -27.12 0.81 15.82
CA MET A 173 -27.14 -0.43 16.61
C MET A 173 -25.97 -0.54 17.60
N VAL A 174 -24.81 0.02 17.27
CA VAL A 174 -23.62 0.01 18.15
C VAL A 174 -23.56 1.25 19.05
N SER A 175 -24.50 2.18 18.91
CA SER A 175 -24.53 3.38 19.73
C SER A 175 -24.81 3.05 21.21
N PRO A 176 -24.30 3.83 22.18
CA PRO A 176 -24.55 3.60 23.60
C PRO A 176 -26.03 3.51 23.97
N HIS A 177 -26.89 4.22 23.23
CA HIS A 177 -28.35 4.26 23.39
C HIS A 177 -29.04 2.96 22.94
N ALA A 178 -28.36 2.10 22.18
CA ALA A 178 -28.89 0.82 21.73
C ALA A 178 -28.50 -0.34 22.67
N ASN A 179 -27.71 -0.08 23.71
CA ASN A 179 -27.34 -1.11 24.69
C ASN A 179 -28.53 -1.39 25.64
N PRO A 180 -29.10 -2.60 25.63
CA PRO A 180 -30.23 -2.97 26.51
C PRO A 180 -29.88 -2.96 28.00
N HIS A 181 -28.58 -2.91 28.33
CA HIS A 181 -28.06 -2.97 29.69
C HIS A 181 -27.43 -1.65 30.17
N ALA A 182 -27.60 -0.55 29.43
CA ALA A 182 -27.19 0.77 29.88
C ALA A 182 -28.23 1.34 30.85
N HIS A 183 -28.11 0.98 32.14
CA HIS A 183 -28.74 1.69 33.25
C HIS A 183 -27.88 2.89 33.68
#